data_AF-A0A7Y0SJE4-F1
#
_entry.id   AF-A0A7Y0SJE4-F1
#
_cell.length_a   1.000
_cell.length_b   1.000
_cell.length_c   1.000
_cell.angle_alpha   90.00
_cell.angle_beta   90.00
_cell.angle_gamma   90.00
#
_symmetry.space_group_name_H-M   'P 1'
#
loop_
_entity.id
_entity.type
_entity.pdbx_description
1 polymer ?
#
loop_
_entity_poly.entity_id
_entity_poly.type
_entity_poly.pdbx_seq_one_letter_code
_entity_poly.pdbx_strand_id
1 'polypeptide(L)' 'MTLVYSTETGRIKPEEEKVSRPKGDGVVRIQRQTKGRKGKGVCIVTGLDLDDAPLKLLAA' A
#
# COMPACT_ATOMS: atom_id res chain seq x y z
N MET A 1 -4.59 33.94 34.60
CA MET A 1 -3.62 32.96 35.10
C MET A 1 -3.70 31.74 34.19
N THR A 2 -2.73 31.55 33.31
CA THR A 2 -2.79 30.53 32.26
C THR A 2 -2.00 29.30 32.70
N LEU A 3 -2.67 28.16 32.85
CA LEU A 3 -2.02 26.89 33.18
C LEU A 3 -1.38 26.32 31.91
N VAL A 4 -0.05 26.15 31.95
CA VAL A 4 0.74 25.55 30.88
C VAL A 4 1.24 24.21 31.38
N TYR A 5 0.87 23.13 30.69
CA TYR A 5 1.34 21.79 30.99
C TYR A 5 2.51 21.44 30.05
N SER A 6 3.63 20.97 30.60
CA SER A 6 4.79 20.46 29.85
C SER A 6 4.97 18.99 30.21
N THR A 7 5.01 18.11 29.21
CA THR A 7 5.41 16.71 29.39
C THR A 7 6.94 16.63 29.45
N GLU A 8 7.51 15.86 30.38
CA GLU A 8 8.98 15.73 30.56
C GLU A 8 9.74 15.34 29.27
N THR A 9 9.04 14.75 28.29
CA THR A 9 9.60 14.28 27.02
C THR A 9 9.42 15.23 25.83
N GLY A 10 9.00 16.49 26.03
CA GLY A 10 8.88 17.48 24.95
C GLY A 10 7.88 17.10 23.85
N ARG A 11 8.11 17.54 22.60
CA ARG A 11 7.27 17.19 21.43
C ARG A 11 7.41 15.69 21.11
N ILE A 12 6.42 14.92 21.53
CA ILE A 12 6.28 13.51 21.12
C ILE A 12 6.01 13.50 19.62
N LYS A 13 6.97 12.99 18.83
CA LYS A 13 6.73 12.70 17.41
C LYS A 13 5.69 11.59 17.35
N PRO A 14 4.54 11.80 16.70
CA PRO A 14 3.58 10.72 16.51
C PRO A 14 4.29 9.58 15.77
N GLU A 15 4.20 8.38 16.34
CA GLU A 15 4.73 7.18 15.71
C GLU A 15 3.98 6.98 14.40
N GLU A 16 4.69 6.96 13.28
CA GLU A 16 4.09 6.81 11.96
C GLU A 16 3.28 5.51 11.95
N GLU A 17 1.95 5.66 11.81
CA GLU A 17 1.06 4.52 11.61
C GLU A 17 1.55 3.76 10.37
N LYS A 18 2.18 2.60 10.61
CA LYS A 18 2.51 1.67 9.55
C LYS A 18 1.23 1.34 8.85
N VAL A 19 1.11 1.83 7.61
CA VAL A 19 -0.01 1.54 6.71
C VAL A 19 -0.23 0.03 6.73
N SER A 20 -1.31 -0.39 7.39
CA SER A 20 -1.74 -1.77 7.44
C SER A 20 -2.17 -2.15 6.03
N ARG A 21 -1.23 -2.71 5.27
CA ARG A 21 -1.51 -3.22 3.94
C ARG A 21 -2.51 -4.36 4.08
N PRO A 22 -3.57 -4.41 3.26
CA PRO A 22 -4.42 -5.58 3.23
C PRO A 22 -3.53 -6.78 2.91
N LYS A 23 -3.57 -7.82 3.77
CA LYS A 23 -3.04 -9.12 3.41
C LYS A 23 -3.66 -9.49 2.06
N GLY A 24 -2.82 -9.74 1.07
CA GLY A 24 -3.21 -10.47 -0.10
C GLY A 24 -3.86 -11.79 0.30
N ASP A 25 -4.75 -12.26 -0.55
CA ASP A 25 -5.50 -13.48 -0.30
C ASP A 25 -4.63 -14.75 -0.51
N GLY A 26 -3.31 -14.61 -0.74
CA GLY A 26 -2.43 -15.71 -1.17
C GLY A 26 -2.78 -16.32 -2.53
N VAL A 27 -3.86 -15.89 -3.17
CA VAL A 27 -4.37 -16.40 -4.45
C VAL A 27 -4.09 -15.38 -5.54
N VAL A 28 -3.15 -15.71 -6.43
CA VAL A 28 -2.83 -14.88 -7.60
C VAL A 28 -3.93 -15.03 -8.65
N ARG A 29 -4.65 -13.93 -8.90
CA ARG A 29 -5.71 -13.86 -9.92
C ARG A 29 -5.22 -13.04 -11.09
N ILE A 30 -5.24 -13.62 -12.29
CA ILE A 30 -4.83 -12.95 -13.53
C ILE A 30 -6.04 -12.80 -14.45
N GLN A 31 -6.36 -11.56 -14.83
CA GLN A 31 -7.49 -11.27 -15.71
C GLN A 31 -7.05 -10.40 -16.89
N ARG A 32 -7.42 -10.81 -18.11
CA ARG A 32 -7.19 -10.01 -19.32
C ARG A 32 -8.29 -8.96 -19.47
N GLN A 33 -7.94 -7.69 -19.33
CA GLN A 33 -8.84 -6.57 -19.55
C GLN A 33 -8.53 -5.87 -20.88
N THR A 34 -9.52 -5.84 -21.77
CA THR A 34 -9.45 -5.15 -23.08
C THR A 34 -10.40 -3.96 -23.17
N LYS A 35 -11.35 -3.85 -22.23
CA LYS A 35 -12.36 -2.78 -22.19
C LYS A 35 -11.69 -1.41 -21.95
N GLY A 36 -11.99 -0.43 -22.81
CA GLY A 36 -11.51 0.95 -22.67
C GLY A 36 -10.05 1.20 -23.09
N ARG A 37 -9.33 0.19 -23.60
CA ARG A 37 -7.90 0.27 -23.92
C ARG A 37 -7.59 0.31 -25.43
N LYS A 38 -8.54 0.80 -26.25
CA LYS A 38 -8.39 0.95 -27.72
C LYS A 38 -7.80 -0.29 -28.40
N GLY A 39 -8.25 -1.49 -28.02
CA GLY A 39 -7.79 -2.76 -28.59
C GLY A 39 -6.50 -3.35 -27.99
N LYS A 40 -5.74 -2.61 -27.17
CA LYS A 40 -4.59 -3.16 -26.44
C LYS A 40 -5.07 -3.88 -25.17
N GLY A 41 -4.85 -5.19 -25.10
CA GLY A 41 -5.14 -5.97 -23.91
C GLY A 41 -4.08 -5.78 -22.83
N VAL A 42 -4.51 -5.58 -21.59
CA VAL A 42 -3.62 -5.59 -20.41
C VAL A 42 -4.04 -6.73 -19.48
N CYS A 43 -3.08 -7.31 -18.77
CA CYS A 43 -3.36 -8.29 -17.72
C CYS A 43 -3.34 -7.57 -16.36
N ILE A 44 -4.44 -7.67 -15.62
CA ILE A 44 -4.50 -7.25 -14.22
C ILE A 44 -4.15 -8.45 -13.37
N VAL A 45 -3.14 -8.31 -12.52
CA VAL A 45 -2.74 -9.30 -11.53
C VAL A 45 -3.16 -8.78 -10.15
N THR A 46 -3.95 -9.56 -9.42
CA THR A 46 -4.40 -9.23 -8.04
C THR A 46 -4.12 -10.37 -7.08
N GLY A 47 -4.08 -10.08 -5.77
CA GLY A 47 -3.87 -11.07 -4.72
C GLY A 47 -2.41 -11.43 -4.44
N LEU A 48 -1.47 -10.54 -4.79
CA LEU A 48 -0.06 -10.70 -4.45
C LEU A 48 0.24 -10.09 -3.07
N ASP A 49 0.72 -10.93 -2.15
CA ASP A 49 1.29 -10.56 -0.83
C ASP A 49 2.75 -10.13 -0.96
N LEU A 50 3.04 -9.17 -1.81
CA LEU A 50 4.40 -8.72 -2.08
C LEU A 50 4.53 -7.23 -1.75
N ASP A 51 5.68 -6.84 -1.23
CA ASP A 51 6.02 -5.44 -0.99
C ASP A 51 6.19 -4.70 -2.34
N ASP A 52 6.19 -3.37 -2.33
CA ASP A 52 6.22 -2.57 -3.56
C ASP A 52 7.51 -2.78 -4.37
N ALA A 53 8.63 -3.02 -3.69
CA ALA A 53 9.92 -3.33 -4.31
C ALA A 53 9.88 -4.65 -5.12
N PRO A 54 9.50 -5.80 -4.54
CA PRO A 54 9.37 -7.05 -5.30
C PRO A 54 8.21 -7.02 -6.33
N LEU A 55 7.11 -6.31 -6.07
CA LEU A 55 6.05 -6.10 -7.07
C LEU A 55 6.57 -5.39 -8.31
N LYS A 56 7.37 -4.34 -8.13
CA LYS A 56 7.96 -3.58 -9.23
C LYS A 56 8.99 -4.37 -10.03
N LEU A 57 9.71 -5.29 -9.37
CA LEU A 57 10.61 -6.23 -10.05
C LEU A 57 9.85 -7.29 -10.87
N LEU A 58 8.72 -7.81 -10.36
CA LEU A 58 7.90 -8.78 -11.09
C LEU A 58 7.14 -8.19 -12.27
N ALA A 59 6.82 -6.89 -12.21
CA ALA A 59 6.11 -6.18 -13.27
C ALA A 59 7.03 -5.61 -14.37
N ALA A 60 8.35 -5.81 -14.25
CA ALA A 60 9.36 -5.28 -15.17
C ALA A 60 9.44 -6.05 -16.51
#